data_AF-A0A413JWX7-F1
#
_entry.id   AF-A0A413JWX7-F1
#
_cell.length_a   1.000
_cell.length_b   1.000
_cell.length_c   1.000
_cell.angle_alpha   90.00
_cell.angle_beta   90.00
_cell.angle_gamma   90.00
#
_symmetry.space_group_name_H-M   'P 1'
#
loop_
_entity.id
_entity.type
_entity.pdbx_description
1 polymer ?
#
loop_
_entity_poly.entity_id
_entity_poly.type
_entity_poly.pdbx_seq_one_letter_code
_entity_poly.pdbx_strand_id
1 'polypeptide(L)'
;MNIVENIKLIRTEKGIPQKKIADALNVDIAVISNIENNKRELKVSELEVISKALEVSIIDLLTYPQKYILAENKESESIEAVLQIKLRRDKKEQVLKLIFGDNNLEILNR
;
A
#
# COMPACT_ATOMS: atom_id res chain seq x y z
N MET A 1 -18.18 -0.31 4.08
CA MET A 1 -17.06 -1.08 3.51
C MET A 1 -17.54 -1.70 2.21
N ASN A 2 -17.00 -1.25 1.08
CA ASN A 2 -17.41 -1.74 -0.23
C ASN A 2 -16.25 -2.54 -0.85
N ILE A 3 -16.25 -3.85 -0.62
CA ILE A 3 -15.18 -4.74 -1.08
C ILE A 3 -15.06 -4.77 -2.61
N VAL A 4 -16.17 -4.63 -3.33
CA VAL A 4 -16.21 -4.60 -4.79
C VAL A 4 -15.50 -3.35 -5.32
N GLU A 5 -15.73 -2.20 -4.68
CA GLU A 5 -15.06 -0.95 -4.99
C GLU A 5 -13.55 -1.03 -4.71
N ASN A 6 -13.16 -1.62 -3.58
CA ASN A 6 -11.76 -1.86 -3.25
C ASN A 6 -11.05 -2.75 -4.29
N ILE A 7 -11.68 -3.86 -4.69
CA ILE A 7 -11.17 -4.75 -5.76
C ILE A 7 -10.96 -3.96 -7.05
N LYS A 8 -11.95 -3.14 -7.44
CA LYS A 8 -11.87 -2.31 -8.64
C LYS A 8 -10.73 -1.30 -8.57
N LEU A 9 -10.57 -0.59 -7.44
CA LEU A 9 -9.52 0.38 -7.21
C LEU A 9 -8.12 -0.25 -7.29
N ILE A 10 -7.89 -1.30 -6.51
CA ILE A 10 -6.61 -2.05 -6.51
C ILE A 10 -6.28 -2.52 -7.92
N ARG A 11 -7.27 -3.09 -8.61
CA ARG A 11 -7.10 -3.57 -9.99
C ARG A 11 -6.67 -2.44 -10.92
N THR A 12 -7.36 -1.30 -10.88
CA THR A 12 -7.07 -0.16 -11.77
C THR A 12 -5.72 0.48 -11.47
N GLU A 13 -5.35 0.62 -10.21
CA GLU A 13 -4.06 1.21 -9.82
C GLU A 13 -2.88 0.31 -10.17
N LYS A 14 -3.06 -1.02 -10.11
CA LYS A 14 -2.07 -1.99 -10.59
C LYS A 14 -2.05 -2.19 -12.11
N GLY A 15 -2.94 -1.52 -12.86
CA GLY A 15 -3.07 -1.69 -14.30
C GLY A 15 -3.53 -3.11 -14.73
N ILE A 16 -4.19 -3.83 -13.83
CA ILE A 16 -4.65 -5.20 -14.10
C ILE A 16 -5.96 -5.16 -14.91
N PRO A 17 -6.09 -5.89 -16.03
CA PRO A 17 -7.35 -5.95 -16.77
C PRO A 17 -8.37 -6.85 -16.04
N GLN A 18 -9.67 -6.56 -16.20
CA GLN A 18 -10.76 -7.44 -15.69
C GLN A 18 -10.60 -8.89 -16.17
N LYS A 19 -10.06 -9.07 -17.38
CA LYS A 19 -9.76 -10.38 -17.97
C LYS A 19 -8.87 -11.24 -17.07
N LYS A 20 -7.85 -10.68 -16.40
CA LYS A 20 -6.96 -11.46 -15.51
C LYS A 20 -7.74 -12.10 -14.36
N ILE A 21 -8.71 -11.38 -13.81
CA ILE A 21 -9.58 -11.90 -12.73
C ILE A 21 -10.57 -12.93 -13.29
N ALA A 22 -11.13 -12.66 -14.47
CA ALA A 22 -12.07 -13.55 -15.13
C ALA A 22 -11.43 -14.92 -15.44
N ASP A 23 -10.22 -14.90 -16.01
CA ASP A 23 -9.43 -16.09 -16.33
C ASP A 23 -9.11 -16.88 -15.04
N ALA A 24 -8.75 -16.20 -13.95
CA ALA A 24 -8.47 -16.84 -12.66
C ALA A 24 -9.70 -17.52 -12.03
N LEU A 25 -10.88 -16.92 -12.21
CA LEU A 25 -12.16 -17.46 -11.74
C LEU A 25 -12.80 -18.46 -12.71
N ASN A 26 -12.22 -18.65 -13.90
CA ASN A 26 -12.79 -19.43 -15.00
C ASN A 26 -14.23 -18.99 -15.36
N VAL A 27 -14.42 -17.68 -15.52
CA VAL A 27 -15.69 -17.05 -15.88
C VAL A 27 -15.53 -16.09 -17.07
N ASP A 28 -16.66 -15.69 -17.67
CA ASP A 28 -16.66 -14.65 -18.70
C ASP A 28 -16.30 -13.27 -18.11
N ILE A 29 -15.60 -12.43 -18.89
CA ILE A 29 -15.22 -11.08 -18.47
C ILE A 29 -16.41 -10.21 -18.06
N ALA A 30 -17.59 -10.43 -18.66
CA ALA A 30 -18.83 -9.75 -18.31
C ALA A 30 -19.26 -10.03 -16.86
N VAL A 31 -18.89 -11.19 -16.29
CA VAL A 31 -19.13 -11.50 -14.88
C VAL A 31 -18.39 -10.53 -13.97
N ILE A 32 -17.10 -10.27 -14.25
CA ILE A 32 -16.29 -9.32 -13.48
C ILE A 32 -16.82 -7.90 -13.65
N SER A 33 -17.19 -7.51 -14.87
CA SER A 33 -17.85 -6.22 -15.13
C SER A 33 -19.16 -6.07 -14.36
N ASN A 34 -19.98 -7.12 -14.30
CA ASN A 34 -21.22 -7.11 -13.53
C ASN A 34 -20.98 -7.03 -12.02
N ILE A 35 -19.94 -7.70 -11.51
CA ILE A 35 -19.51 -7.56 -10.10
C ILE A 35 -19.11 -6.11 -9.83
N GLU A 36 -18.18 -5.54 -10.61
CA GLU A 36 -17.67 -4.16 -10.43
C GLU A 36 -18.74 -3.06 -10.59
N ASN A 37 -19.87 -3.38 -11.21
CA ASN A 37 -21.01 -2.48 -11.37
C ASN A 37 -22.21 -2.85 -10.48
N ASN A 38 -22.01 -3.72 -9.47
CA ASN A 38 -23.03 -4.17 -8.52
C ASN A 38 -24.27 -4.82 -9.16
N LYS A 39 -24.13 -5.38 -10.38
CA LYS A 39 -25.17 -6.15 -11.09
C LYS A 39 -25.16 -7.62 -10.74
N ARG A 40 -24.05 -8.11 -10.19
CA ARG A 40 -23.89 -9.48 -9.67
C ARG A 40 -23.22 -9.40 -8.32
N GLU A 41 -23.75 -10.14 -7.36
CA GLU A 41 -23.15 -10.27 -6.04
C GLU A 41 -21.79 -11.00 -6.12
N LEU A 42 -20.84 -10.53 -5.33
CA LEU A 42 -19.53 -11.16 -5.15
C LEU A 42 -19.63 -12.22 -4.05
N LYS A 43 -19.23 -13.45 -4.35
CA LYS A 43 -19.24 -14.52 -3.35
C LYS A 43 -17.97 -14.48 -2.51
N VAL A 44 -18.09 -14.81 -1.22
CA VAL A 44 -16.94 -14.93 -0.31
C VAL A 44 -15.89 -15.91 -0.83
N SER A 45 -16.34 -17.01 -1.46
CA SER A 45 -15.45 -18.02 -2.07
C SER A 45 -14.61 -17.49 -3.23
N GLU A 46 -15.01 -16.37 -3.85
CA GLU A 46 -14.29 -15.77 -4.98
C GLU A 46 -13.13 -14.86 -4.49
N LEU A 47 -13.15 -14.45 -3.21
CA LEU A 47 -12.20 -13.48 -2.66
C LEU A 47 -10.76 -13.97 -2.67
N GLU A 48 -10.53 -15.25 -2.34
CA GLU A 48 -9.19 -15.82 -2.32
C GLU A 48 -8.58 -15.86 -3.73
N VAL A 49 -9.37 -16.21 -4.74
CA VAL A 49 -8.90 -16.26 -6.13
C VAL A 49 -8.63 -14.84 -6.65
N ILE A 50 -9.51 -13.89 -6.33
CA ILE A 50 -9.35 -12.48 -6.70
C ILE A 50 -8.12 -11.88 -6.04
N SER A 51 -7.89 -12.12 -4.74
CA SER A 51 -6.72 -11.57 -4.04
C SER A 51 -5.41 -12.09 -4.65
N LYS A 52 -5.36 -13.38 -5.02
CA LYS A 52 -4.23 -13.97 -5.74
C LYS A 52 -4.03 -13.34 -7.12
N ALA A 53 -5.10 -13.16 -7.90
CA ALA A 53 -5.03 -12.53 -9.23
C ALA A 53 -4.56 -11.07 -9.16
N LEU A 54 -4.91 -10.38 -8.07
CA LEU A 54 -4.49 -9.02 -7.76
C LEU A 54 -3.14 -8.93 -7.04
N GLU A 55 -2.52 -10.06 -6.68
CA GLU A 55 -1.24 -10.12 -5.96
C GLU A 55 -1.28 -9.29 -4.66
N VAL A 56 -2.33 -9.47 -3.87
CA VAL A 56 -2.53 -8.85 -2.55
C VAL A 56 -3.05 -9.89 -1.54
N SER A 57 -2.98 -9.57 -0.25
CA SER A 57 -3.64 -10.39 0.76
C SER A 57 -5.16 -10.21 0.69
N ILE A 58 -5.93 -11.20 1.16
CA ILE A 58 -7.39 -11.06 1.26
C ILE A 58 -7.76 -9.86 2.16
N ILE A 59 -6.98 -9.62 3.21
CA ILE A 59 -7.21 -8.52 4.15
C ILE A 59 -7.08 -7.17 3.43
N ASP A 60 -6.17 -7.04 2.46
CA ASP A 60 -6.04 -5.80 1.69
C ASP A 60 -7.31 -5.48 0.89
N LEU A 61 -8.04 -6.49 0.39
CA LEU A 61 -9.33 -6.27 -0.28
C LEU A 61 -10.36 -5.64 0.67
N LEU A 62 -10.25 -5.97 1.96
CA LEU A 62 -11.15 -5.51 3.01
C LEU A 62 -10.78 -4.10 3.48
N THR A 63 -9.48 -3.83 3.67
CA THR A 63 -9.03 -2.60 4.31
C THR A 63 -8.64 -1.48 3.34
N TYR A 64 -8.58 -1.75 2.03
CA TYR A 64 -8.15 -0.76 1.04
C TYR A 64 -8.89 0.58 1.18
N PRO A 65 -8.19 1.74 1.07
CA PRO A 65 -6.76 1.93 0.79
C PRO A 65 -5.85 1.78 2.01
N GLN A 66 -6.39 1.49 3.18
CA GLN A 66 -5.61 1.30 4.40
C GLN A 66 -4.92 -0.06 4.37
N LYS A 67 -3.68 -0.11 4.85
CA LYS A 67 -2.97 -1.37 5.06
C LYS A 67 -3.23 -1.86 6.47
N TYR A 68 -3.72 -3.09 6.58
CA TYR A 68 -3.78 -3.76 7.87
C TYR A 68 -2.37 -4.04 8.38
N ILE A 69 -2.14 -3.68 9.64
CA ILE A 69 -0.93 -4.00 10.39
C ILE A 69 -1.40 -4.81 11.59
N LEU A 70 -0.76 -5.95 11.85
CA LEU A 70 -1.02 -6.70 13.07
C LEU A 70 -0.82 -5.76 14.26
N ALA A 71 -1.76 -5.78 15.20
CA ALA A 71 -1.55 -5.10 16.46
C ALA A 71 -0.38 -5.78 17.16
N GLU A 72 0.81 -5.19 17.02
CA GLU A 72 1.94 -5.52 17.86
C GLU A 72 1.49 -5.24 19.31
N ASN A 73 1.69 -6.20 20.21
CA ASN A 73 1.62 -5.93 21.65
C ASN A 73 2.74 -4.93 21.98
N LYS A 74 2.49 -3.63 21.76
CA LYS A 74 3.48 -2.57 21.90
C LYS A 74 3.50 -2.02 23.32
N GLU A 75 4.54 -2.37 24.07
CA GLU A 75 5.43 -1.30 24.49
C GLU A 75 5.94 -0.62 23.22
N SER A 76 5.73 0.69 23.10
CA SER A 76 5.92 1.46 21.87
C SER A 76 7.38 1.44 21.39
N GLU A 77 7.72 0.57 20.44
CA GLU A 77 8.95 0.78 19.66
C GLU A 77 8.71 1.96 18.69
N SER A 78 9.36 3.08 18.99
CA SER A 78 9.49 4.23 18.11
C SER A 78 10.22 3.80 16.84
N ILE A 79 9.62 4.09 15.69
CA ILE A 79 10.27 3.88 14.40
C ILE A 79 11.45 4.86 14.32
N GLU A 80 12.67 4.35 14.46
CA GLU A 80 13.90 5.12 14.30
C GLU A 80 14.43 4.98 12.86
N ALA A 81 14.72 6.10 12.20
CA ALA A 81 15.38 6.14 10.91
C ALA A 81 16.78 6.74 11.07
N VAL A 82 17.82 5.95 10.75
CA VAL A 82 19.22 6.40 10.80
C VAL A 82 19.73 6.67 9.39
N LEU A 83 20.18 7.90 9.12
CA LEU A 83 20.85 8.28 7.87
C LEU A 83 22.35 8.52 8.12
N GLN A 84 23.21 7.68 7.55
CA GLN A 84 24.66 7.83 7.67
C GLN A 84 25.29 8.29 6.34
N ILE A 85 26.00 9.42 6.38
CA ILE A 85 26.69 9.98 5.21
C ILE A 85 28.17 10.19 5.54
N LYS A 86 29.06 9.65 4.69
CA LYS A 86 30.51 9.86 4.81
C LYS A 86 30.95 10.99 3.90
N LEU A 87 31.44 12.08 4.50
CA LEU A 87 31.88 13.28 3.78
C LEU A 87 33.35 13.56 4.06
N ARG A 88 34.03 14.20 3.09
CA ARG A 88 35.35 14.82 3.32
C ARG A 88 35.18 16.06 4.21
N ARG A 89 36.21 16.40 4.99
CA ARG A 89 36.15 17.50 5.99
C ARG A 89 35.67 18.83 5.40
N ASP A 90 36.11 19.16 4.19
CA ASP A 90 35.79 20.39 3.46
C ASP A 90 34.33 20.47 2.98
N LYS A 91 33.69 19.31 2.75
CA LYS A 91 32.30 19.23 2.29
C LYS A 91 31.27 19.04 3.40
N LYS A 92 31.72 18.56 4.57
CA LYS A 92 30.85 18.38 5.73
C LYS A 92 30.09 19.65 6.09
N GLU A 93 30.78 20.78 6.19
CA GLU A 93 30.18 22.05 6.63
C GLU A 93 29.14 22.57 5.63
N GLN A 94 29.45 22.50 4.34
CA GLN A 94 28.56 22.93 3.27
C GLN A 94 27.27 22.10 3.24
N VAL A 95 27.40 20.78 3.42
CA VAL A 95 26.26 19.85 3.43
C VAL A 95 25.42 20.03 4.69
N LEU A 96 26.03 20.20 5.86
CA LEU A 96 25.29 20.46 7.09
C LEU A 96 24.49 21.77 7.01
N LYS A 97 25.10 22.84 6.50
CA LYS A 97 24.42 24.12 6.28
C LYS A 97 23.27 24.03 5.28
N LEU A 98 23.42 23.20 4.24
CA LEU A 98 22.35 22.95 3.27
C LEU A 98 21.16 22.19 3.88
N ILE A 99 21.43 21.19 4.74
CA ILE A 99 20.39 20.32 5.34
C ILE A 99 19.66 21.04 6.48
N PHE A 100 20.38 21.75 7.35
CA PHE A 100 19.83 22.34 8.58
C PHE A 100 19.58 23.86 8.50
N GLY A 101 19.99 24.52 7.41
CA GLY A 101 19.90 25.96 7.25
C GLY A 101 20.74 26.73 8.27
N ASP A 102 20.32 27.95 8.63
CA ASP A 102 20.96 28.75 9.68
C ASP A 102 20.44 28.42 11.10
N ASN A 103 19.48 27.50 11.23
CA ASN A 103 18.81 27.12 12.50
C ASN A 103 19.58 26.07 13.32
N ASN A 104 20.91 26.13 13.31
CA ASN A 104 21.81 25.06 13.79
C ASN A 104 21.73 24.69 15.28
N LEU A 105 20.94 25.36 16.12
CA LEU A 105 21.03 25.20 17.60
C LEU A 105 19.72 24.82 18.31
N GLU A 106 18.55 24.97 17.70
CA GLU A 106 17.28 24.61 18.36
C GLU A 106 16.88 23.14 18.18
N ILE A 107 17.44 22.44 17.18
CA ILE A 107 17.07 21.06 16.84
C ILE A 107 17.85 20.04 17.68
N LEU A 108 18.99 20.40 18.27
CA LEU A 108 19.84 19.49 19.05
C LEU A 108 19.47 19.42 20.55
N ASN A 109 18.51 20.24 21.01
CA ASN A 109 18.16 20.39 22.43
C ASN A 109 16.69 20.03 22.76
N ARG A 110 15.99 19.29 21.89
CA ARG A 110 14.65 18.75 22.18
C ARG A 110 14.61 17.25 22.01
#